data_AF-A0A945M142-F1
#
_entry.id   AF-A0A945M142-F1
#
_cell.length_a   1.000
_cell.length_b   1.000
_cell.length_c   1.000
_cell.angle_alpha   90.00
_cell.angle_beta   90.00
_cell.angle_gamma   90.00
#
_symmetry.space_group_name_H-M   'P 1'
#
loop_
_entity.id
_entity.type
_entity.pdbx_description
1 polymer ?
#
loop_
_entity_poly.entity_id
_entity_poly.type
_entity_poly.pdbx_seq_one_letter_code
_entity_poly.pdbx_strand_id
1 'polypeptide(L)'
;MSPTTQGKIERWHRSLKNQILLENYYLPGELKLRIEEFIQYYNTRRYHESLNNLTPEDVFLGRGNAILEKRNKIKLKTMAKRKRLHIKAMAV
;
A
#
# COMPACT_ATOMS: atom_id res chain seq x y z
N MET A 1 4.16 -28.17 -11.85
CA MET A 1 3.84 -26.87 -11.21
C MET A 1 5.05 -26.46 -10.38
N SER A 2 5.65 -25.28 -10.63
CA SER A 2 6.89 -24.86 -9.96
C SER A 2 6.57 -23.97 -8.74
N PRO A 3 7.35 -24.04 -7.63
CA PRO A 3 7.18 -23.20 -6.44
C PRO A 3 7.08 -21.68 -6.73
N THR A 4 7.62 -21.22 -7.86
CA THR A 4 7.61 -19.80 -8.26
C THR A 4 6.27 -19.27 -8.76
N THR A 5 5.35 -20.13 -9.21
CA THR A 5 4.09 -19.69 -9.85
C THR A 5 3.00 -19.32 -8.82
N GLN A 6 3.07 -19.86 -7.60
CA GLN A 6 1.99 -19.73 -6.60
C GLN A 6 2.30 -18.76 -5.44
N GLY A 7 3.54 -18.24 -5.34
CA GLY A 7 3.96 -17.42 -4.20
C GLY A 7 3.16 -16.12 -4.00
N LYS A 8 2.58 -15.54 -5.06
CA LYS A 8 1.72 -14.33 -4.95
C LYS A 8 0.40 -14.62 -4.25
N ILE A 9 -0.27 -15.70 -4.64
CA ILE A 9 -1.54 -16.10 -4.03
C ILE A 9 -1.33 -16.63 -2.61
N GLU A 10 -0.22 -17.33 -2.36
CA GLU A 10 0.17 -17.75 -1.01
C GLU A 10 0.42 -16.56 -0.08
N ARG A 11 1.14 -15.53 -0.55
CA ARG A 11 1.37 -14.29 0.21
C ARG A 11 0.07 -13.55 0.47
N TRP A 12 -0.82 -13.49 -0.52
CA TRP A 12 -2.13 -12.87 -0.37
C TRP A 12 -2.97 -13.59 0.69
N HIS A 13 -3.09 -14.92 0.60
CA HIS A 13 -3.79 -15.73 1.61
C HIS A 13 -3.20 -15.58 3.01
N ARG A 14 -1.86 -15.52 3.13
CA ARG A 14 -1.20 -15.26 4.42
C ARG A 14 -1.61 -13.90 4.99
N SER A 15 -1.63 -12.86 4.15
CA SER A 15 -2.02 -11.51 4.57
C SER A 15 -3.47 -11.44 5.03
N LEU A 16 -4.38 -12.12 4.31
CA LEU A 16 -5.79 -12.26 4.70
C LEU A 16 -5.91 -12.92 6.08
N LYS A 17 -5.30 -14.11 6.25
CA LYS A 17 -5.36 -14.86 7.51
C LYS A 17 -4.79 -14.07 8.69
N ASN A 18 -3.69 -13.36 8.49
CA ASN A 18 -3.04 -12.56 9.53
C ASN A 18 -3.89 -11.39 10.04
N GLN A 19 -4.90 -10.95 9.30
CA GLN A 19 -5.84 -9.92 9.77
C GLN A 19 -7.16 -10.51 10.22
N ILE A 20 -7.75 -11.41 9.42
CA ILE A 20 -9.09 -11.94 9.71
C ILE A 20 -9.08 -12.81 10.97
N LEU A 21 -8.04 -13.61 11.19
CA LEU A 21 -7.98 -14.53 12.35
C LEU A 21 -7.62 -13.84 13.69
N LEU A 22 -7.49 -12.51 13.71
CA LEU A 22 -7.27 -11.75 14.95
C LEU A 22 -8.57 -11.54 15.74
N GLU A 23 -9.72 -11.69 15.10
CA GLU A 23 -11.05 -11.49 15.69
C GLU A 23 -11.83 -12.82 15.72
N ASN A 24 -12.81 -12.91 16.62
CA ASN A 24 -13.77 -14.01 16.64
C ASN A 24 -15.04 -13.60 15.89
N TYR A 25 -15.54 -14.46 15.01
CA TYR A 25 -16.79 -14.23 14.28
C TYR A 25 -17.82 -15.27 14.73
N TYR A 26 -18.94 -14.79 15.24
CA TYR A 26 -19.96 -15.67 15.82
C TYR A 26 -21.05 -16.03 14.81
N LEU A 27 -21.11 -15.31 13.69
CA LEU A 27 -22.03 -15.56 12.58
C LEU A 27 -21.27 -15.66 11.25
N PRO A 28 -21.63 -16.59 10.35
CA PRO A 28 -20.99 -16.69 9.03
C PRO A 28 -21.09 -15.41 8.20
N GLY A 29 -22.19 -14.66 8.35
CA GLY A 29 -22.38 -13.38 7.65
C GLY A 29 -21.39 -12.31 8.09
N GLU A 30 -21.02 -12.30 9.37
CA GLU A 30 -20.03 -11.37 9.93
C GLU A 30 -18.65 -11.64 9.33
N LEU A 31 -18.21 -12.91 9.33
CA LEU A 31 -16.96 -13.31 8.69
C LEU A 31 -16.93 -12.93 7.20
N LYS A 32 -18.03 -13.13 6.48
CA LYS A 32 -18.11 -12.77 5.05
C LYS A 32 -17.92 -11.27 4.84
N LEU A 33 -18.62 -10.44 5.62
CA LEU A 33 -18.48 -8.98 5.55
C LEU A 33 -17.04 -8.55 5.84
N ARG A 34 -16.41 -9.13 6.86
CA ARG A 34 -15.03 -8.79 7.25
C ARG A 34 -14.01 -9.19 6.18
N ILE A 35 -14.23 -10.30 5.48
CA ILE A 35 -13.43 -10.69 4.31
C ILE A 35 -13.61 -9.67 3.17
N GLU A 36 -14.85 -9.25 2.87
CA GLU A 36 -15.13 -8.26 1.81
C GLU A 36 -14.45 -6.91 2.11
N GLU A 37 -14.55 -6.44 3.36
CA GLU A 37 -13.86 -5.23 3.83
C GLU A 37 -12.34 -5.35 3.68
N PHE A 38 -11.76 -6.50 4.05
CA PHE A 38 -10.33 -6.75 3.90
C PHE A 38 -9.92 -6.69 2.42
N ILE A 39 -10.67 -7.32 1.52
CA ILE A 39 -10.40 -7.31 0.08
C ILE A 39 -10.40 -5.88 -0.45
N GLN A 40 -11.43 -5.10 -0.08
CA GLN A 40 -11.54 -3.70 -0.48
C GLN A 40 -10.34 -2.89 0.03
N TYR A 41 -10.00 -3.03 1.32
CA TYR A 41 -8.84 -2.35 1.90
C TYR A 41 -7.53 -2.74 1.21
N TYR A 42 -7.29 -4.05 1.01
CA TYR A 42 -6.06 -4.58 0.43
C TYR A 42 -5.83 -4.06 -0.99
N ASN A 43 -6.90 -3.98 -1.79
CA ASN A 43 -6.83 -3.58 -3.19
C ASN A 43 -6.80 -2.06 -3.40
N THR A 44 -7.53 -1.29 -2.59
CA THR A 44 -7.77 0.14 -2.88
C THR A 44 -7.07 1.10 -1.93
N ARG A 45 -6.65 0.64 -0.74
CA ARG A 45 -6.10 1.53 0.31
C ARG A 45 -4.73 1.10 0.81
N ARG A 46 -4.42 -0.19 0.84
CA ARG A 46 -3.14 -0.69 1.33
C ARG A 46 -2.02 -0.40 0.32
N TYR A 47 -0.98 0.28 0.77
CA TYR A 47 0.26 0.43 0.01
C TYR A 47 1.12 -0.82 0.12
N HIS A 48 1.72 -1.23 -1.01
CA HIS A 48 2.59 -2.40 -1.07
C HIS A 48 4.00 -1.97 -1.46
N GLU A 49 4.98 -2.28 -0.63
CA GLU A 49 6.38 -1.90 -0.87
C GLU A 49 6.92 -2.48 -2.18
N SER A 50 6.55 -3.73 -2.50
CA SER A 50 6.89 -4.38 -3.77
C SER A 50 6.28 -3.71 -5.00
N LEU A 51 5.32 -2.79 -4.80
CA LEU A 51 4.67 -1.99 -5.83
C LEU A 51 5.08 -0.51 -5.74
N ASN A 52 6.25 -0.19 -5.19
CA ASN A 52 6.70 1.19 -4.97
C ASN A 52 5.72 2.01 -4.10
N ASN A 53 5.11 1.35 -3.11
CA ASN A 53 4.06 1.93 -2.26
C ASN A 53 2.86 2.45 -3.08
N LEU A 54 2.47 1.70 -4.11
CA LEU A 54 1.20 1.86 -4.80
C LEU A 54 0.19 0.83 -4.27
N THR A 55 -1.09 1.10 -4.50
CA THR A 55 -2.16 0.13 -4.25
C THR A 55 -2.24 -0.86 -5.43
N PRO A 56 -2.72 -2.09 -5.22
CA PRO A 56 -2.91 -3.03 -6.32
C PRO A 56 -3.86 -2.48 -7.38
N GLU A 57 -4.91 -1.74 -6.97
CA GLU A 57 -5.84 -1.05 -7.87
C GLU A 57 -5.13 -0.02 -8.76
N ASP A 58 -4.27 0.83 -8.21
CA ASP A 58 -3.55 1.84 -9.01
C ASP A 58 -2.62 1.21 -10.05
N VAL A 59 -2.01 0.07 -9.71
CA VAL A 59 -1.18 -0.69 -10.64
C VAL A 59 -2.03 -1.32 -11.73
N PHE A 60 -3.15 -1.96 -11.35
CA PHE A 60 -4.06 -2.60 -12.30
C PHE A 60 -4.67 -1.58 -13.28
N LEU A 61 -5.04 -0.40 -12.79
CA LEU A 61 -5.63 0.67 -13.59
C LEU A 61 -4.58 1.53 -14.33
N GLY A 62 -3.29 1.18 -14.24
CA GLY A 62 -2.20 1.86 -14.96
C GLY A 62 -1.90 3.29 -14.46
N ARG A 63 -2.40 3.70 -13.30
CA ARG A 63 -2.24 5.05 -12.72
C ARG A 63 -0.91 5.24 -12.01
N GLY A 64 -0.15 4.16 -11.82
CA GLY A 64 1.08 4.14 -11.02
C GLY A 64 2.10 5.20 -11.40
N ASN A 65 2.42 5.34 -12.70
CA ASN A 65 3.44 6.30 -13.16
C ASN A 65 3.07 7.75 -12.82
N ALA A 66 1.82 8.15 -13.06
CA ALA A 66 1.36 9.51 -12.75
C ALA A 66 1.44 9.82 -11.25
N ILE A 67 1.13 8.84 -10.39
CA ILE A 67 1.23 8.97 -8.94
C ILE A 67 2.70 9.14 -8.52
N LEU A 68 3.60 8.30 -9.05
CA LEU A 68 5.02 8.34 -8.73
C LEU A 68 5.69 9.64 -9.17
N GLU A 69 5.36 10.14 -10.37
CA GLU A 69 5.86 11.43 -10.86
C GLU A 69 5.40 12.59 -9.96
N LYS A 70 4.12 12.60 -9.57
CA LYS A 70 3.58 13.61 -8.65
C LYS A 70 4.32 13.57 -7.31
N ARG A 71 4.57 12.38 -6.76
CA ARG A 71 5.34 12.20 -5.52
C ARG A 71 6.76 12.71 -5.65
N ASN A 72 7.45 12.43 -6.76
CA ASN A 72 8.80 12.91 -6.99
C ASN A 72 8.87 14.45 -7.06
N LYS A 73 7.93 15.09 -7.77
CA LYS A 73 7.82 16.57 -7.83
C LYS A 73 7.65 17.18 -6.43
N ILE A 74 6.81 16.59 -5.57
CA ILE A 74 6.61 17.04 -4.19
C ILE A 74 7.89 16.85 -3.36
N LYS A 75 8.56 15.70 -3.50
CA LYS A 75 9.83 15.41 -2.80
C LYS A 75 10.90 16.46 -3.12
N LEU A 76 11.11 16.76 -4.40
CA LEU A 76 12.09 17.77 -4.83
C LEU A 76 11.78 19.16 -4.26
N LYS A 77 10.52 19.61 -4.34
CA LYS A 77 10.08 20.89 -3.75
C LYS A 77 10.33 20.93 -2.24
N THR A 78 10.05 19.83 -1.54
CA THR A 78 10.24 19.71 -0.09
C THR A 78 11.71 19.76 0.29
N MET A 79 12.57 19.04 -0.43
CA MET A 79 14.02 19.06 -0.22
C MET A 79 14.61 20.45 -0.44
N ALA A 80 14.22 21.14 -1.52
CA ALA A 80 14.66 22.51 -1.80
C ALA A 80 14.22 23.48 -0.69
N LYS A 81 12.97 23.39 -0.22
CA LYS A 81 12.47 24.20 0.90
C LYS A 81 13.28 23.94 2.18
N ARG A 82 13.52 22.67 2.52
CA ARG A 82 14.32 22.29 3.70
C ARG A 82 15.73 22.86 3.63
N LYS A 83 16.40 22.74 2.48
CA LYS A 83 17.75 23.31 2.28
C LYS A 83 17.79 24.82 2.51
N ARG A 84 16.83 25.56 1.96
CA ARG A 84 16.75 27.03 2.16
C ARG A 84 16.54 27.42 3.62
N LEU A 85 15.64 26.72 4.32
CA LEU A 85 15.39 26.98 5.74
C LEU A 85 16.62 26.68 6.61
N HIS A 86 17.33 25.59 6.31
CA HIS A 86 18.57 25.26 7.02
C HIS A 86 19.66 26.32 6.83
N ILE A 87 19.89 26.78 5.60
CA ILE A 87 20.86 27.86 5.32
C ILE A 87 20.47 29.13 6.07
N LYS A 88 19.18 29.50 6.06
CA LYS A 88 18.70 30.67 6.81
C LYS A 88 18.93 30.53 8.32
N ALA A 89 18.73 29.33 8.89
CA ALA A 89 18.96 29.08 10.30
C ALA A 89 20.44 29.08 10.70
N MET A 90 21.36 28.79 9.77
CA MET A 90 22.81 28.85 10.01
C MET A 90 23.42 30.24 9.77
N ALA A 91 22.69 31.13 9.12
CA ALA A 91 23.09 32.52 8.87
C ALA A 91 22.60 33.50 9.95
N VAL A 92 21.97 32.98 11.02
CA VAL A 92 21.54 33.69 12.23
C VAL A 92 22.41 33.22 13.38
#